data_AF-A0A9W8NSQ5-F1
#
_entry.id   AF-A0A9W8NSQ5-F1
#
_cell.length_a   1.000
_cell.length_b   1.000
_cell.length_c   1.000
_cell.angle_alpha   90.00
_cell.angle_beta   90.00
_cell.angle_gamma   90.00
#
_symmetry.space_group_name_H-M   'P 1'
#
loop_
_entity.id
_entity.type
_entity.pdbx_description
1 polymer ?
#
loop_
_entity_poly.entity_id
_entity_poly.type
_entity_poly.pdbx_seq_one_letter_code
_entity_poly.pdbx_strand_id
1 'polypeptide(L)'
;MLSDDSAVETYIRESSSSTAHPASLGTAAMSAKDADYGVVELDSIMKGVDGLRVVDASVFPFITSAHTQVPTYVIAERAAALIKSAWLYQRWYDRTSRSNLICQKKKEANFELLE
;
A
#
# COMPACT_ATOMS: atom_id res chain seq x y z
N MET A 1 -40.49 -17.52 12.18
CA MET A 1 -39.76 -16.71 13.20
C MET A 1 -38.56 -17.54 13.57
N LEU A 2 -37.34 -17.01 13.48
CA LEU A 2 -36.08 -17.75 13.69
C LEU A 2 -36.07 -18.29 15.13
N SER A 3 -36.37 -19.58 15.31
CA SER A 3 -36.71 -20.19 16.61
C SER A 3 -35.60 -21.03 17.22
N ASP A 4 -34.58 -21.39 16.45
CA ASP A 4 -33.46 -22.25 16.84
C ASP A 4 -32.23 -21.94 15.98
N ASP A 5 -31.06 -22.43 16.39
CA ASP A 5 -29.77 -22.15 15.74
C ASP A 5 -29.73 -22.67 14.29
N SER A 6 -30.40 -23.78 13.99
CA SER A 6 -30.47 -24.32 12.62
C SER A 6 -31.27 -23.38 11.71
N ALA A 7 -32.38 -22.83 12.20
CA ALA A 7 -33.17 -21.85 11.48
C ALA A 7 -32.39 -20.56 11.21
N VAL A 8 -31.55 -20.12 12.18
CA VAL A 8 -30.65 -18.97 12.02
C VAL A 8 -29.58 -19.26 10.96
N GLU A 9 -28.96 -20.44 10.98
CA GLU A 9 -27.93 -20.82 10.01
C GLU A 9 -28.47 -20.82 8.57
N THR A 10 -29.61 -21.47 8.34
CA THR A 10 -30.26 -21.48 7.02
C THR A 10 -30.54 -20.07 6.53
N TYR A 11 -31.08 -19.22 7.41
CA TYR A 11 -31.35 -17.82 7.05
C TYR A 11 -30.07 -17.07 6.66
N ILE A 12 -28.98 -17.23 7.42
CA ILE A 12 -27.69 -16.61 7.09
C ILE A 12 -27.20 -17.09 5.72
N ARG A 13 -27.25 -18.39 5.43
CA ARG A 13 -26.80 -18.94 4.13
C ARG A 13 -27.60 -18.41 2.95
N GLU A 14 -28.91 -18.21 3.11
CA GLU A 14 -29.81 -17.76 2.04
C GLU A 14 -29.83 -16.23 1.84
N SER A 15 -29.56 -15.46 2.91
CA SER A 15 -29.70 -13.99 2.88
C SER A 15 -28.37 -13.22 2.90
N SER A 16 -27.24 -13.90 3.13
CA SER A 16 -25.93 -13.26 3.14
C SER A 16 -25.57 -12.68 1.77
N SER A 17 -25.17 -11.41 1.77
CA SER A 17 -24.69 -10.72 0.58
C SER A 17 -23.46 -9.89 0.92
N SER A 18 -22.67 -9.57 -0.11
CA SER A 18 -21.52 -8.68 0.04
C SER A 18 -22.01 -7.24 0.26
N THR A 19 -21.46 -6.56 1.26
CA THR A 19 -21.63 -5.11 1.45
C THR A 19 -20.75 -4.29 0.49
N ALA A 20 -20.17 -4.91 -0.55
CA ALA A 20 -19.24 -4.32 -1.52
C ALA A 20 -17.90 -3.79 -0.95
N HIS A 21 -17.66 -3.94 0.35
CA HIS A 21 -16.40 -3.58 1.02
C HIS A 21 -15.33 -4.68 1.15
N PRO A 22 -15.64 -6.00 1.24
CA PRO A 22 -14.63 -6.97 1.68
C PRO A 22 -13.84 -7.72 0.59
N ALA A 23 -14.32 -7.81 -0.65
CA ALA A 23 -13.78 -8.79 -1.61
C ALA A 23 -12.50 -8.34 -2.36
N SER A 24 -12.26 -7.04 -2.50
CA SER A 24 -11.07 -6.51 -3.19
C SER A 24 -9.90 -6.24 -2.24
N LEU A 25 -10.14 -6.17 -0.93
CA LEU A 25 -9.11 -6.00 0.10
C LEU A 25 -8.14 -7.19 0.08
N GLY A 26 -6.84 -6.92 0.12
CA GLY A 26 -5.79 -7.95 0.20
C GLY A 26 -5.44 -8.64 -1.11
N THR A 27 -6.10 -8.27 -2.23
CA THR A 27 -5.76 -8.80 -3.57
C THR A 27 -4.37 -8.38 -4.05
N ALA A 28 -3.84 -7.26 -3.55
CA ALA A 28 -2.45 -6.83 -3.77
C ALA A 28 -1.77 -6.44 -2.44
N ALA A 29 -1.94 -7.29 -1.42
CA ALA A 29 -1.55 -6.98 -0.04
C ALA A 29 -0.10 -6.44 0.11
N MET A 30 0.04 -5.40 0.95
CA MET A 30 1.31 -4.89 1.45
C MET A 30 2.04 -5.91 2.32
N SER A 31 3.36 -5.92 2.19
CA SER A 31 4.25 -6.78 2.97
C SER A 31 5.64 -6.13 3.12
N ALA A 32 6.45 -6.66 4.03
CA ALA A 32 7.86 -6.25 4.11
C ALA A 32 8.58 -6.55 2.80
N LYS A 33 9.61 -5.75 2.48
CA LYS A 33 10.39 -5.87 1.24
C LYS A 33 10.90 -7.29 1.00
N ASP A 34 11.48 -7.89 2.02
CA ASP A 34 12.09 -9.23 1.96
C ASP A 34 11.10 -10.37 2.24
N ALA A 35 9.81 -10.06 2.41
CA ALA A 35 8.80 -11.10 2.58
C ALA A 35 8.58 -11.87 1.27
N ASP A 36 8.42 -13.19 1.38
CA ASP A 36 8.09 -14.13 0.29
C ASP A 36 6.61 -14.08 -0.13
N TYR A 37 5.79 -13.34 0.62
CA TYR A 37 4.39 -13.08 0.34
C TYR A 37 4.12 -11.60 0.07
N GLY A 38 2.90 -11.30 -0.40
CA GLY A 38 2.43 -9.95 -0.72
C GLY A 38 2.89 -9.45 -2.10
N VAL A 39 2.21 -8.42 -2.59
CA VAL A 39 2.40 -7.91 -3.96
C VAL A 39 3.17 -6.59 -3.98
N VAL A 40 3.00 -5.78 -2.94
CA VAL A 40 3.64 -4.47 -2.81
C VAL A 40 4.39 -4.32 -1.50
N GLU A 41 5.39 -3.44 -1.50
CA GLU A 41 6.15 -3.02 -0.33
C GLU A 41 5.37 -1.98 0.51
N LEU A 42 5.88 -1.64 1.70
CA LEU A 42 5.26 -0.69 2.62
C LEU A 42 5.16 0.76 2.08
N ASP A 43 5.89 1.07 1.01
CA ASP A 43 5.87 2.36 0.31
C ASP A 43 5.05 2.31 -0.99
N SER A 44 4.25 1.24 -1.16
CA SER A 44 3.37 0.99 -2.29
C SER A 44 4.08 0.66 -3.61
N ILE A 45 5.38 0.35 -3.60
CA ILE A 45 6.11 -0.13 -4.78
C ILE A 45 5.76 -1.60 -5.05
N MET A 46 5.55 -1.95 -6.32
CA MET A 46 5.31 -3.33 -6.71
C MET A 46 6.60 -4.16 -6.64
N LYS A 47 6.53 -5.31 -5.97
CA LYS A 47 7.67 -6.22 -5.87
C LYS A 47 8.05 -6.75 -7.25
N GLY A 48 9.34 -6.68 -7.58
CA GLY A 48 9.89 -7.19 -8.84
C GLY A 48 9.56 -6.38 -10.09
N VAL A 49 8.94 -5.19 -9.96
CA VAL A 49 8.64 -4.30 -11.08
C VAL A 49 9.10 -2.88 -10.77
N ASP A 50 9.93 -2.33 -11.65
CA ASP A 50 10.41 -0.96 -11.52
C ASP A 50 9.38 0.06 -12.03
N GLY A 51 9.26 1.18 -11.32
CA GLY A 51 8.46 2.33 -11.75
C GLY A 51 6.94 2.15 -11.62
N LEU A 52 6.47 1.07 -10.99
CA LEU A 52 5.05 0.80 -10.76
C LEU A 52 4.70 0.85 -9.27
N ARG A 53 3.59 1.51 -8.95
CA ARG A 53 3.00 1.57 -7.61
C ARG A 53 1.52 1.24 -7.67
N VAL A 54 1.01 0.56 -6.63
CA VAL A 54 -0.42 0.27 -6.46
C VAL A 54 -0.93 1.04 -5.26
N VAL A 55 -1.95 1.88 -5.45
CA VAL A 55 -2.49 2.77 -4.40
C VAL A 55 -4.01 2.76 -4.44
N ASP A 56 -4.61 1.75 -3.84
CA ASP A 56 -6.06 1.60 -3.69
C ASP A 56 -6.38 0.69 -2.49
N ALA A 57 -7.62 0.20 -2.36
CA ALA A 57 -7.98 -0.70 -1.28
C ALA A 57 -7.36 -2.11 -1.41
N SER A 58 -6.85 -2.52 -2.57
CA SER A 58 -6.28 -3.86 -2.75
C SER A 58 -5.05 -4.11 -1.88
N VAL A 59 -4.36 -3.04 -1.46
CA VAL A 59 -3.10 -3.13 -0.73
C VAL A 59 -3.26 -3.44 0.76
N PHE A 60 -4.47 -3.37 1.31
CA PHE A 60 -4.71 -3.67 2.72
C PHE A 60 -4.47 -5.16 3.01
N PRO A 61 -3.55 -5.54 3.91
CA PRO A 61 -3.27 -6.95 4.21
C PRO A 61 -4.40 -7.63 5.00
N PHE A 62 -5.21 -6.85 5.73
CA PHE A 62 -6.33 -7.33 6.52
C PHE A 62 -7.54 -6.42 6.35
N ILE A 63 -8.74 -6.97 6.56
CA ILE A 63 -9.97 -6.20 6.55
C ILE A 63 -9.96 -5.23 7.74
N THR A 64 -10.18 -3.96 7.46
CA THR A 64 -10.25 -2.92 8.49
C THR A 64 -11.62 -2.93 9.18
N SER A 65 -11.68 -2.69 10.48
CA SER A 65 -12.94 -2.61 11.26
C SER A 65 -13.69 -1.28 11.06
N ALA A 66 -13.57 -0.67 9.88
CA ALA A 66 -14.14 0.62 9.53
C ALA A 66 -14.61 0.62 8.08
N HIS A 67 -15.43 1.61 7.71
CA HIS A 67 -15.81 1.81 6.31
C HIS A 67 -14.55 2.05 5.46
N THR A 68 -14.35 1.24 4.41
CA THR A 68 -13.06 1.15 3.67
C THR A 68 -12.64 2.47 3.01
N GLN A 69 -13.56 3.40 2.80
CA GLN A 69 -13.27 4.75 2.30
C GLN A 69 -12.21 5.48 3.13
N VAL A 70 -12.36 5.49 4.46
CA VAL A 70 -11.46 6.23 5.35
C VAL A 70 -10.01 5.70 5.28
N PRO A 71 -9.74 4.40 5.50
CA PRO A 71 -8.38 3.89 5.41
C PRO A 71 -7.81 4.04 3.99
N THR A 72 -8.63 3.94 2.95
CA THR A 72 -8.18 4.15 1.56
C THR A 72 -7.66 5.57 1.36
N TYR A 73 -8.35 6.59 1.88
CA TYR A 73 -7.87 7.97 1.81
C TYR A 73 -6.57 8.18 2.57
N VAL A 74 -6.42 7.58 3.75
CA VAL A 74 -5.19 7.68 4.56
C VAL A 74 -3.99 7.08 3.82
N ILE A 75 -4.17 5.90 3.20
CA ILE A 75 -3.11 5.28 2.38
C ILE A 75 -2.81 6.12 1.14
N ALA A 76 -3.83 6.63 0.45
CA ALA A 76 -3.64 7.48 -0.72
C ALA A 76 -2.86 8.75 -0.39
N GLU A 77 -3.15 9.41 0.74
CA GLU A 77 -2.43 10.60 1.20
C GLU A 77 -0.96 10.28 1.50
N ARG A 78 -0.70 9.19 2.23
CA ARG A 78 0.66 8.72 2.51
C ARG A 78 1.43 8.41 1.22
N ALA A 79 0.82 7.67 0.30
CA ALA A 79 1.43 7.32 -0.98
C ALA A 79 1.73 8.56 -1.83
N ALA A 80 0.82 9.55 -1.86
CA ALA A 80 1.04 10.82 -2.55
C ALA A 80 2.26 11.57 -1.99
N ALA A 81 2.42 11.59 -0.67
CA ALA A 81 3.60 12.20 -0.03
C ALA A 81 4.90 11.48 -0.43
N LEU A 82 4.91 10.14 -0.46
CA LEU A 82 6.06 9.32 -0.86
C LEU A 82 6.41 9.48 -2.35
N ILE A 83 5.40 9.52 -3.22
CA ILE A 83 5.60 9.74 -4.66
C ILE A 83 6.19 11.13 -4.90
N LYS A 84 5.66 12.15 -4.22
CA LYS A 84 6.15 13.52 -4.32
C LYS A 84 7.59 13.63 -3.84
N SER A 85 7.93 13.02 -2.70
CA SER A 85 9.29 13.07 -2.14
C SER A 85 10.29 12.37 -3.07
N ALA A 86 9.95 11.18 -3.58
CA ALA A 86 10.78 10.45 -4.53
C ALA A 86 11.03 11.25 -5.81
N TRP A 87 9.98 11.88 -6.36
CA TRP A 87 10.10 12.69 -7.58
C TRP A 87 10.93 13.95 -7.37
N LEU A 88 10.73 14.67 -6.26
CA LEU A 88 11.51 15.85 -5.93
C LEU A 88 12.98 15.51 -5.69
N TYR A 89 13.26 14.39 -5.03
CA TYR A 89 14.62 13.90 -4.82
C TYR A 89 15.33 13.64 -6.16
N GLN A 90 14.70 12.90 -7.07
CA GLN A 90 15.27 12.64 -8.40
C GLN A 90 15.50 13.94 -9.19
N ARG A 91 14.50 14.82 -9.22
CA ARG A 91 14.63 16.10 -9.92
C ARG A 91 15.72 17.00 -9.33
N TRP A 92 15.90 16.98 -8.01
CA TRP A 92 16.99 17.70 -7.36
C TRP A 92 18.34 17.09 -7.75
N TYR A 93 18.46 15.76 -7.66
CA TYR A 93 19.67 15.01 -8.01
C TYR A 93 20.11 15.26 -9.46
N ASP A 94 19.19 15.25 -10.43
CA ASP A 94 19.49 15.51 -11.84
C ASP A 94 20.04 16.93 -12.07
N ARG A 95 19.54 17.90 -11.31
CA ARG A 95 19.96 19.31 -11.41
C ARG A 95 21.34 19.54 -10.81
N THR A 96 21.64 18.90 -9.68
CA THR A 96 22.91 19.05 -8.95
C THR A 96 24.03 18.19 -9.53
N SER A 97 23.71 17.01 -10.07
CA SER A 97 24.69 16.12 -10.72
C SER A 97 25.25 16.70 -12.02
N ARG A 98 24.51 17.58 -12.71
CA ARG A 98 25.03 18.33 -13.87
C ARG A 98 25.93 19.52 -13.51
N SER A 99 25.96 19.93 -12.24
CA SER A 99 26.57 21.21 -11.85
C SER A 99 27.79 21.12 -10.92
N ASN A 100 28.06 20.04 -10.16
CA ASN A 100 29.27 19.97 -9.32
C ASN A 100 29.69 18.56 -8.83
N LEU A 101 31.01 18.30 -8.81
CA LEU A 101 31.68 17.08 -8.32
C LEU A 101 31.43 16.79 -6.83
N ILE A 102 31.10 17.83 -6.04
CA ILE A 102 30.81 17.76 -4.59
C ILE A 102 29.59 16.87 -4.28
N CYS A 103 28.65 16.73 -5.23
CA CYS A 103 27.42 15.96 -5.04
C CYS A 103 27.67 14.44 -5.03
N GLN A 104 28.74 13.94 -5.67
CA GLN A 104 29.04 12.51 -5.71
C GLN A 104 29.44 11.96 -4.33
N LYS A 105 30.10 12.76 -3.48
CA LYS A 105 30.52 12.32 -2.13
C LYS A 105 29.37 12.27 -1.11
N LYS A 106 28.26 12.98 -1.34
CA LYS A 106 27.05 12.88 -0.47
C LYS A 106 26.19 11.65 -0.76
N LYS A 107 26.48 10.93 -1.85
CA LYS A 107 25.82 9.67 -2.23
C LYS A 107 26.05 8.55 -1.21
N GLU A 108 27.21 8.57 -0.54
CA GLU A 108 27.61 7.56 0.45
C GLU A 108 27.02 7.85 1.84
N ALA A 109 26.93 9.13 2.24
CA ALA A 109 26.53 9.51 3.60
C ALA A 109 25.00 9.49 3.87
N ASN A 110 24.15 9.57 2.85
CA ASN A 110 22.69 9.57 3.03
C ASN A 110 22.05 8.19 2.87
N PHE A 111 22.78 7.19 2.36
CA PHE A 111 22.30 5.81 2.31
C PHE A 111 22.30 5.17 3.71
N GLU A 112 23.19 5.60 4.60
CA GLU A 112 23.26 5.16 6.01
C GLU A 112 22.16 5.74 6.92
N LEU A 113 21.40 6.76 6.49
CA LEU A 113 20.34 7.39 7.32
C LEU A 113 18.95 6.81 7.06
N LEU A 114 18.86 5.74 6.26
CA LEU A 114 17.62 5.04 5.92
C LEU A 114 17.63 3.55 6.32
N GLU A 115 18.65 3.10 7.04
CA GLU A 115 18.66 1.85 7.85
C GLU A 115 18.34 2.16 9.31
#